data_AF-A0A7X5ZY92-F1
#
_entry.id   AF-A0A7X5ZY92-F1
#
_cell.length_a   1.000
_cell.length_b   1.000
_cell.length_c   1.000
_cell.angle_alpha   90.00
_cell.angle_beta   90.00
_cell.angle_gamma   90.00
#
_symmetry.space_group_name_H-M   'P 1'
#
loop_
_entity.id
_entity.type
_entity.pdbx_description
1 polymer ?
#
loop_
_entity_poly.entity_id
_entity_poly.type
_entity_poly.pdbx_seq_one_letter_code
_entity_poly.pdbx_strand_id
1 'polypeptide(L)'
;MSEAQIRAAARRIYSGTGDIVAARLLTTAPLEMQARKPPYWQVEFDAWNRPTLYLSPQTGELISRRHALWRVFDFAWMLHIMDYDDRSDVNNPLLRVATWSALAMALAGAWLLLWSFPRRRKKA
;
A
#
# COMPACT_ATOMS: atom_id res chain seq x y z
N MET A 1 23.27 7.90 -17.85
CA MET A 1 22.73 9.18 -18.36
C MET A 1 22.96 10.30 -17.35
N SER A 2 23.08 11.55 -17.80
CA SER A 2 23.14 12.72 -16.90
C SER A 2 21.75 13.06 -16.37
N GLU A 3 21.68 13.80 -15.25
CA GLU A 3 20.40 14.23 -14.66
C GLU A 3 19.54 15.02 -15.65
N ALA A 4 20.15 15.89 -16.47
CA ALA A 4 19.45 16.67 -17.48
C ALA A 4 18.76 15.79 -18.54
N GLN A 5 19.42 14.70 -18.97
CA GLN A 5 18.85 13.75 -19.92
C GLN A 5 17.67 12.98 -19.32
N ILE A 6 17.77 12.58 -18.04
CA ILE A 6 16.70 11.89 -17.33
C ILE A 6 15.49 12.81 -17.13
N ARG A 7 15.71 14.09 -16.78
CA ARG A 7 14.63 15.08 -16.67
C ARG A 7 13.90 15.27 -18.01
N ALA A 8 14.64 15.37 -19.11
CA ALA A 8 14.06 15.48 -20.45
C ALA A 8 13.25 14.22 -20.84
N ALA A 9 13.80 13.03 -20.59
CA ALA A 9 13.10 11.76 -20.82
C ALA A 9 11.83 11.65 -19.97
N ALA A 10 11.91 12.00 -18.69
CA ALA A 10 10.78 12.00 -17.77
C ALA A 10 9.69 12.97 -18.22
N ARG A 11 10.04 14.18 -18.70
CA ARG A 11 9.06 15.17 -19.22
C ARG A 11 8.37 14.66 -20.49
N ARG A 12 9.07 13.90 -21.36
CA ARG A 12 8.46 13.29 -22.55
C ARG A 12 7.47 12.17 -22.20
N ILE A 13 7.73 11.44 -21.12
CA ILE A 13 6.89 10.32 -20.65
C ILE A 13 5.72 10.83 -19.77
N TYR A 14 5.90 11.95 -19.10
CA TYR A 14 4.90 12.53 -18.21
C TYR A 14 3.85 13.32 -19.00
N SER A 15 2.60 12.85 -18.95
CA SER A 15 1.45 13.45 -19.65
C SER A 15 0.72 14.52 -18.83
N GLY A 16 1.21 14.87 -17.63
CA GLY A 16 0.61 15.87 -16.75
C GLY A 16 1.24 17.26 -16.90
N THR A 17 0.67 18.24 -16.23
CA THR A 17 1.13 19.64 -16.23
C THR A 17 2.11 20.00 -15.11
N GLY A 18 2.34 19.07 -14.17
CA GLY A 18 3.26 19.29 -13.05
C GLY A 18 4.73 19.45 -13.45
N ASP A 19 5.43 20.32 -12.75
CA ASP A 19 6.86 20.53 -12.94
C ASP A 19 7.72 19.52 -12.17
N ILE A 20 8.95 19.30 -12.63
CA ILE A 20 9.87 18.38 -11.96
C ILE A 20 10.41 19.06 -10.70
N VAL A 21 10.06 18.54 -9.54
CA VAL A 21 10.51 19.03 -8.23
C VAL A 21 11.90 18.51 -7.92
N ALA A 22 12.12 17.23 -8.16
CA ALA A 22 13.37 16.57 -7.80
C ALA A 22 13.69 15.44 -8.78
N ALA A 23 14.96 15.28 -9.11
CA ALA A 23 15.50 14.11 -9.78
C ALA A 23 16.66 13.58 -8.94
N ARG A 24 16.55 12.36 -8.42
CA ARG A 24 17.55 11.75 -7.54
C ARG A 24 17.90 10.35 -8.02
N LEU A 25 19.19 10.01 -8.02
CA LEU A 25 19.63 8.66 -8.26
C LEU A 25 19.49 7.85 -6.97
N LEU A 26 18.63 6.83 -6.97
CA LEU A 26 18.48 5.91 -5.87
C LEU A 26 19.40 4.70 -6.10
N THR A 27 20.34 4.53 -5.17
CA THR A 27 21.20 3.35 -5.07
C THR A 27 20.63 2.28 -4.14
N THR A 28 19.65 2.66 -3.30
CA THR A 28 18.96 1.76 -2.38
C THR A 28 17.49 1.68 -2.77
N ALA A 29 16.91 0.48 -2.78
CA ALA A 29 15.51 0.31 -3.13
C ALA A 29 14.60 0.68 -1.95
N PRO A 30 13.68 1.66 -2.09
CA PRO A 30 12.62 1.84 -1.11
C PRO A 30 11.70 0.61 -1.05
N LEU A 31 11.00 0.46 0.07
CA LEU A 31 10.04 -0.64 0.33
C LEU A 31 9.09 -0.88 -0.86
N GLU A 32 8.61 0.20 -1.47
CA GLU A 32 7.71 0.24 -2.63
C GLU A 32 8.28 -0.39 -3.92
N MET A 33 9.59 -0.55 -3.99
CA MET A 33 10.36 -1.00 -5.16
C MET A 33 11.33 -2.14 -4.82
N GLN A 34 11.16 -2.84 -3.69
CA GLN A 34 12.00 -4.00 -3.31
C GLN A 34 12.06 -5.08 -4.39
N ALA A 35 11.00 -5.23 -5.20
CA ALA A 35 10.96 -6.17 -6.31
C ALA A 35 11.95 -5.85 -7.45
N ARG A 36 12.48 -4.61 -7.53
CA ARG A 36 13.40 -4.20 -8.60
C ARG A 36 14.73 -3.72 -8.04
N LYS A 37 15.82 -4.30 -8.56
CA LYS A 37 17.17 -4.00 -8.11
C LYS A 37 17.59 -2.58 -8.54
N PRO A 38 18.16 -1.76 -7.62
CA PRO A 38 18.80 -0.50 -7.98
C PRO A 38 20.03 -0.75 -8.86
N PRO A 39 20.55 0.27 -9.58
CA PRO A 39 20.22 1.69 -9.48
C PRO A 39 19.08 2.15 -10.40
N TYR A 40 18.31 3.15 -9.97
CA TYR A 40 17.32 3.84 -10.80
C TYR A 40 17.16 5.31 -10.40
N TRP A 41 16.75 6.12 -11.37
CA TRP A 41 16.43 7.53 -11.13
C TRP A 41 14.99 7.68 -10.68
N GLN A 42 14.78 8.40 -9.59
CA GLN A 42 13.48 8.86 -9.14
C GLN A 42 13.29 10.31 -9.55
N VAL A 43 12.22 10.57 -10.30
CA VAL A 43 11.81 11.91 -10.71
C VAL A 43 10.44 12.20 -10.10
N GLU A 44 10.39 13.17 -9.19
CA GLU A 44 9.18 13.64 -8.52
C GLU A 44 8.61 14.86 -9.24
N PHE A 45 7.31 14.84 -9.49
CA PHE A 45 6.57 15.93 -10.13
C PHE A 45 5.64 16.63 -9.14
N ASP A 46 5.53 17.96 -9.26
CA ASP A 46 4.62 18.78 -8.47
C ASP A 46 3.22 18.72 -9.09
N ALA A 47 2.39 17.80 -8.61
CA ALA A 47 0.99 17.72 -8.99
C ALA A 47 0.17 17.19 -7.82
N TRP A 48 -1.16 17.27 -7.93
CA TRP A 48 -2.11 16.91 -6.87
C TRP A 48 -1.88 15.52 -6.23
N ASN A 49 -1.28 14.58 -6.98
CA ASN A 49 -0.99 13.22 -6.52
C ASN A 49 0.52 12.89 -6.50
N ARG A 50 1.38 13.92 -6.47
CA ARG A 50 2.86 13.86 -6.52
C ARG A 50 3.39 12.64 -7.30
N PRO A 51 3.08 12.55 -8.59
CA PRO A 51 3.45 11.38 -9.37
C PRO A 51 4.96 11.26 -9.40
N THR A 52 5.44 10.08 -9.06
CA THR A 52 6.86 9.76 -8.99
C THR A 52 7.17 8.74 -10.07
N LEU A 53 8.07 9.09 -10.99
CA LEU A 53 8.51 8.22 -12.06
C LEU A 53 9.88 7.62 -11.72
N TYR A 54 10.01 6.32 -11.92
CA TYR A 54 11.27 5.62 -11.80
C TYR A 54 11.80 5.30 -13.19
N LEU A 55 13.00 5.77 -13.52
CA LEU A 55 13.63 5.59 -14.82
C LEU A 55 14.95 4.80 -14.72
N SER A 56 15.24 4.02 -15.75
CA SER A 56 16.52 3.30 -15.87
C SER A 56 17.67 4.28 -16.07
N PRO A 57 18.80 4.14 -15.34
CA PRO A 57 19.95 5.03 -15.49
C PRO A 57 20.73 4.77 -16.79
N GLN A 58 20.56 3.59 -17.37
CA GLN A 58 21.24 3.15 -18.60
C GLN A 58 20.44 3.53 -19.85
N THR A 59 19.13 3.23 -19.87
CA THR A 59 18.28 3.38 -21.06
C THR A 59 17.34 4.58 -21.01
N GLY A 60 17.10 5.17 -19.83
CA GLY A 60 16.09 6.21 -19.66
C GLY A 60 14.65 5.71 -19.81
N GLU A 61 14.44 4.39 -19.86
CA GLU A 61 13.12 3.79 -19.93
C GLU A 61 12.37 3.91 -18.61
N LEU A 62 11.05 4.04 -18.69
CA LEU A 62 10.18 4.04 -17.53
C LEU A 62 10.14 2.63 -16.92
N ILE A 63 10.65 2.50 -15.71
CA ILE A 63 10.60 1.27 -14.92
C ILE A 63 9.22 1.13 -14.26
N SER A 64 8.76 2.20 -13.61
CA SER A 64 7.50 2.20 -12.89
C SER A 64 6.99 3.62 -12.63
N ARG A 65 5.66 3.78 -12.59
CA ARG A 65 4.97 4.99 -12.15
C ARG A 65 4.35 4.73 -10.79
N ARG A 66 4.65 5.57 -9.81
CA ARG A 66 4.06 5.55 -8.47
C ARG A 66 3.33 6.86 -8.19
N HIS A 67 2.40 6.79 -7.24
CA HIS A 67 1.52 7.89 -6.86
C HIS A 67 1.50 8.01 -5.33
N ALA A 68 1.49 9.25 -4.82
CA ALA A 68 1.52 9.47 -3.38
C ALA A 68 0.25 9.01 -2.66
N LEU A 69 -0.90 8.95 -3.34
CA LEU A 69 -2.14 8.37 -2.79
C LEU A 69 -1.94 6.93 -2.29
N TRP A 70 -1.02 6.18 -2.90
CA TRP A 70 -0.73 4.82 -2.48
C TRP A 70 -0.18 4.78 -1.04
N ARG A 71 0.54 5.81 -0.57
CA ARG A 71 1.02 5.88 0.82
C ARG A 71 -0.11 6.08 1.83
N VAL A 72 -1.13 6.85 1.46
CA VAL A 72 -2.33 7.03 2.31
C VAL A 72 -3.13 5.74 2.36
N PHE A 73 -3.31 5.08 1.22
CA PHE A 73 -3.93 3.76 1.17
C PHE A 73 -3.16 2.75 2.01
N ASP A 74 -1.84 2.73 1.89
CA ASP A 74 -0.95 1.84 2.64
C ASP A 74 -0.96 2.13 4.15
N PHE A 75 -1.11 3.39 4.57
CA PHE A 75 -1.37 3.73 5.98
C PHE A 75 -2.74 3.24 6.46
N ALA A 76 -3.80 3.46 5.68
CA ALA A 76 -5.14 2.96 6.01
C ALA A 76 -5.18 1.42 6.03
N TRP A 77 -4.42 0.80 5.13
CA TRP A 77 -4.23 -0.64 5.06
C TRP A 77 -3.50 -1.15 6.30
N MET A 78 -2.40 -0.50 6.71
CA MET A 78 -1.67 -0.78 7.94
C MET A 78 -2.59 -0.73 9.17
N LEU A 79 -3.45 0.29 9.27
CA LEU A 79 -4.46 0.39 10.32
C LEU A 79 -5.49 -0.75 10.25
N HIS A 80 -5.94 -1.10 9.04
CA HIS A 80 -6.95 -2.13 8.81
C HIS A 80 -6.47 -3.54 9.16
N ILE A 81 -5.22 -3.88 8.81
CA ILE A 81 -4.62 -5.18 9.13
C ILE A 81 -3.90 -5.19 10.49
N MET A 82 -3.75 -4.03 11.12
CA MET A 82 -3.09 -3.85 12.42
C MET A 82 -1.65 -4.42 12.47
N ASP A 83 -0.94 -4.39 11.35
CA ASP A 83 0.44 -4.87 11.23
C ASP A 83 1.38 -3.69 10.96
N TYR A 84 2.08 -3.24 11.99
CA TYR A 84 2.83 -1.98 12.01
C TYR A 84 4.33 -2.15 11.79
N ASP A 85 4.85 -3.38 11.74
CA ASP A 85 6.30 -3.63 11.79
C ASP A 85 6.85 -4.07 10.42
N ASP A 86 6.42 -5.23 9.90
CA ASP A 86 7.10 -5.84 8.74
C ASP A 86 6.24 -5.90 7.46
N ARG A 87 4.95 -5.57 7.56
CA ARG A 87 3.98 -5.59 6.44
C ARG A 87 4.04 -6.90 5.63
N SER A 88 4.37 -7.99 6.30
CA SER A 88 4.66 -9.29 5.69
C SER A 88 4.05 -10.46 6.47
N ASP A 89 3.66 -10.26 7.75
CA ASP A 89 3.28 -11.35 8.64
C ASP A 89 1.77 -11.36 8.93
N VAL A 90 1.08 -12.26 8.24
CA VAL A 90 -0.36 -12.54 8.40
C VAL A 90 -0.69 -13.20 9.76
N ASN A 91 0.31 -13.54 10.57
CA ASN A 91 0.19 -14.18 11.89
C ASN A 91 0.51 -13.26 13.08
N ASN A 92 0.27 -11.95 12.95
CA ASN A 92 0.48 -11.01 14.05
C ASN A 92 -0.41 -11.35 15.28
N PRO A 93 0.10 -11.34 16.53
CA PRO A 93 -0.67 -11.60 17.74
C PRO A 93 -1.96 -10.77 17.87
N LEU A 94 -1.96 -9.54 17.33
CA LEU A 94 -3.15 -8.69 17.27
C LEU A 94 -4.29 -9.32 16.45
N LEU A 95 -3.95 -9.89 15.29
CA LEU A 95 -4.88 -10.55 14.37
C LEU A 95 -5.44 -11.84 14.99
N ARG A 96 -4.61 -12.56 15.76
CA ARG A 96 -5.07 -13.71 16.56
C ARG A 96 -6.07 -13.29 17.64
N VAL A 97 -5.80 -12.25 18.41
CA VAL A 97 -6.71 -11.75 19.46
C VAL A 97 -8.03 -11.26 18.84
N ALA A 98 -7.98 -10.53 17.72
CA ALA A 98 -9.17 -10.08 17.02
C ALA A 98 -10.02 -11.26 16.49
N THR A 99 -9.37 -12.29 15.92
CA THR A 99 -10.04 -13.50 15.44
C THR A 99 -10.72 -14.26 16.58
N TRP A 100 -10.02 -14.47 17.70
CA TRP A 100 -10.60 -15.11 18.88
C TRP A 100 -11.74 -14.29 19.49
N SER A 101 -11.63 -12.97 19.49
CA SER A 101 -12.69 -12.07 19.99
C SER A 101 -13.92 -12.11 19.09
N ALA A 102 -13.74 -12.08 17.77
CA ALA A 102 -14.82 -12.22 16.80
C ALA A 102 -15.51 -13.59 16.91
N LEU A 103 -14.74 -14.67 17.08
CA LEU A 103 -15.27 -16.00 17.32
C LEU A 103 -16.06 -16.06 18.63
N ALA A 104 -15.53 -15.48 19.72
CA ALA A 104 -16.21 -15.42 21.01
C ALA A 104 -17.52 -14.63 20.91
N MET A 105 -17.55 -13.50 20.20
CA MET A 105 -18.77 -12.73 19.94
C MET A 105 -19.78 -13.51 19.09
N ALA A 106 -19.32 -14.22 18.06
CA ALA A 106 -20.19 -15.05 17.22
C ALA A 106 -20.82 -16.20 18.02
N LEU A 107 -20.02 -16.86 18.87
CA LEU A 107 -20.50 -17.91 19.77
C LEU A 107 -21.46 -17.35 20.83
N ALA A 108 -21.15 -16.20 21.42
CA ALA A 108 -22.05 -15.53 22.36
C ALA A 108 -23.37 -15.12 21.70
N GLY A 109 -23.32 -14.58 20.48
CA GLY A 109 -24.50 -14.26 19.68
C GLY A 109 -25.33 -15.49 19.33
N ALA A 110 -24.70 -16.58 18.89
CA ALA A 110 -25.38 -17.85 18.61
C ALA A 110 -26.01 -18.45 19.87
N TRP A 111 -25.30 -18.41 21.00
CA TRP A 111 -25.80 -18.84 22.29
C TRP A 111 -27.03 -18.02 22.73
N LEU A 112 -26.94 -16.70 22.64
CA LEU A 112 -28.05 -15.79 22.94
C LEU A 112 -29.23 -16.02 21.99
N LEU A 113 -28.99 -16.33 20.71
CA LEU A 113 -30.03 -16.66 19.75
C LEU A 113 -30.76 -17.95 20.16
N LEU A 114 -30.02 -19.02 20.47
CA LEU A 114 -30.58 -20.28 20.95
C LEU A 114 -31.35 -20.12 22.27
N TRP A 115 -30.88 -19.23 23.15
CA TRP A 115 -31.56 -18.93 24.41
C TRP A 115 -32.79 -18.03 24.22
N SER A 116 -32.73 -17.07 23.29
CA SER A 116 -33.76 -16.08 23.03
C SER A 116 -34.89 -16.59 22.14
N PHE A 117 -34.70 -17.67 21.37
CA PHE A 117 -35.81 -18.37 20.73
C PHE A 117 -36.51 -19.23 21.80
N PRO A 118 -37.65 -18.79 22.39
CA PRO A 118 -38.37 -19.64 23.31
C PRO A 118 -38.81 -20.85 22.50
N ARG A 119 -38.51 -22.06 22.98
CA ARG A 119 -39.20 -23.28 22.51
C ARG A 119 -40.68 -22.95 22.46
N ARG A 120 -41.24 -22.70 21.27
CA ARG A 120 -42.68 -22.74 21.06
C ARG A 120 -43.07 -24.15 21.50
N ARG A 121 -43.55 -24.27 22.74
CA ARG A 121 -44.30 -25.43 23.19
C ARG A 121 -45.39 -25.60 22.12
N LYS A 122 -45.25 -26.62 21.27
CA LYS A 122 -46.39 -27.11 20.50
C LYS A 122 -47.41 -27.51 21.56
N LYS A 123 -48.46 -26.71 21.71
CA LYS A 123 -49.70 -27.20 22.29
C LYS A 123 -50.29 -28.16 21.25
N ALA A 124 -50.24 -29.45 21.55
CA ALA A 124 -51.13 -30.47 21.03
C ALA A 124 -51.39 -31.42 22.19
#